data_AF-A0A954I760-F1
#
_entry.id   AF-A0A954I760-F1
#
_cell.length_a   1.000
_cell.length_b   1.000
_cell.length_c   1.000
_cell.angle_alpha   90.00
_cell.angle_beta   90.00
_cell.angle_gamma   90.00
#
_symmetry.space_group_name_H-M   'P 1'
#
loop_
_entity.id
_entity.type
_entity.pdbx_description
1 polymer ?
#
loop_
_entity_poly.entity_id
_entity_poly.type
_entity_poly.pdbx_seq_one_letter_code
_entity_poly.pdbx_strand_id
1 'polypeptide(L)'
;MPFEYISEGSRRTTDRLVITESVRDSLDELALILHQSRQHHALVIGGKGSGKTSLLRLFGMEALNLRADIRQIVYLDAANVGAEDSRAVLETLFAGLQTIQPALLLVDNICSLLNRPGGGTNKPLIRSIMARPGLLIVASMQETEFNEQIANDVAMLDSFDRVRVSPFTEDDLLMITASYGDYLASSRGIRLSPSLPAQTLAITSTFLLSEIEPSRSLRVLELAADQLTFRQTDRTEHVMCLEDVASVVARRSGIPVETVLGQTKSRDFSAALAAAVVGQPDAVRESAIELELIAAGLNEPDKPATVLMFAGMTGVGKSELAKQIARLYSPSGRLKVYPMGNFTEQHSVSGLIGVPPGYVGHEDGGRLVNDLLADPYSVFLLDEAEKCHPNVWKPFLNLFDEGWIVDQRGRKAYGDRAVFILTTNAGARSIAQLQKSEKPPTEIAEHVRKTLSRVRHERSSQPVFPPQFLSRIRRIITFRSLSAEAMLGIAEILIGRMQVRWQKSREKEVRVSHELTAWLADEGHRLNESSNGEEGGRIIQKLISERIEYEILRCATAFPEKYAKCSLIELALVDGPSGSHDVQIEMS
;
A
#
# COMPACT_ATOMS: atom_id res chain seq x y z
N MET A 1 -5.93 36.06 10.34
CA MET A 1 -5.36 36.79 9.18
C MET A 1 -4.12 36.03 8.76
N PRO A 2 -4.01 35.54 7.52
CA PRO A 2 -2.89 34.68 7.06
C PRO A 2 -1.59 35.46 6.77
N PHE A 3 -1.44 36.67 7.32
CA PHE A 3 -0.36 37.60 7.01
C PHE A 3 0.62 37.71 8.17
N GLU A 4 1.92 37.66 7.86
CA GLU A 4 3.02 37.87 8.80
C GLU A 4 3.98 38.92 8.21
N TYR A 5 4.40 39.90 9.01
CA TYR A 5 5.47 40.84 8.61
C TYR A 5 6.80 40.25 9.02
N ILE A 6 7.71 40.04 8.06
CA ILE A 6 9.06 39.57 8.36
C ILE A 6 9.89 40.79 8.81
N SER A 7 10.46 40.70 10.00
CA SER A 7 11.31 41.75 10.60
C SER A 7 12.61 41.13 11.13
N GLU A 8 13.59 41.95 11.53
CA GLU A 8 14.83 41.45 12.16
C GLU A 8 14.57 40.57 13.41
N GLY A 9 13.45 40.80 14.11
CA GLY A 9 13.03 39.98 15.26
C GLY A 9 12.47 38.59 14.90
N SER A 10 12.12 38.37 13.63
CA SER A 10 11.64 37.08 13.11
C SER A 10 12.75 36.02 13.01
N ARG A 11 14.02 36.40 13.27
CA ARG A 11 15.21 35.51 13.28
C ARG A 11 15.09 34.28 14.19
N ARG A 12 14.38 34.36 15.33
CA ARG A 12 14.28 33.25 16.30
C ARG A 12 13.57 32.00 15.75
N THR A 13 12.72 32.15 14.73
CA THR A 13 11.98 31.03 14.13
C THR A 13 12.79 30.31 13.05
N THR A 14 13.81 30.97 12.51
CA THR A 14 14.66 30.52 11.39
C THR A 14 16.06 30.08 11.79
N ASP A 15 16.47 30.22 13.06
CA ASP A 15 17.68 29.61 13.65
C ASP A 15 17.74 28.07 13.48
N ARG A 16 16.68 27.45 12.95
CA ARG A 16 16.54 26.01 12.66
C ARG A 16 16.84 25.65 11.20
N LEU A 17 17.04 26.63 10.33
CA LEU A 17 17.17 26.43 8.89
C LEU A 17 18.65 26.41 8.50
N VAL A 18 19.09 25.28 7.94
CA VAL A 18 20.46 25.10 7.44
C VAL A 18 20.55 25.60 6.01
N ILE A 19 21.54 26.45 5.74
CA ILE A 19 21.88 26.87 4.37
C ILE A 19 22.90 25.89 3.83
N THR A 20 22.44 24.91 3.07
CA THR A 20 23.30 23.97 2.35
C THR A 20 23.69 24.53 0.97
N GLU A 21 24.53 23.83 0.20
CA GLU A 21 24.91 24.26 -1.16
C GLU A 21 23.69 24.32 -2.08
N SER A 22 22.88 23.25 -2.11
CA SER A 22 21.62 23.22 -2.88
C SER A 22 20.64 24.34 -2.52
N VAL A 23 20.58 24.73 -1.23
CA VAL A 23 19.76 25.86 -0.78
C VAL A 23 20.34 27.18 -1.29
N ARG A 24 21.67 27.35 -1.19
CA ARG A 24 22.38 28.55 -1.62
C ARG A 24 22.21 28.80 -3.12
N ASP A 25 22.32 27.77 -3.96
CA ASP A 25 22.08 27.90 -5.39
C ASP A 25 20.67 28.44 -5.70
N SER A 26 19.66 27.92 -4.99
CA SER A 26 18.28 28.37 -5.15
C SER A 26 18.06 29.80 -4.64
N LEU A 27 18.76 30.19 -3.57
CA LEU A 27 18.74 31.56 -3.03
C LEU A 27 19.43 32.54 -3.99
N ASP A 28 20.56 32.16 -4.57
CA ASP A 28 21.30 32.98 -5.54
C ASP A 28 20.49 33.20 -6.82
N GLU A 29 19.75 32.18 -7.30
CA GLU A 29 18.82 32.34 -8.44
C GLU A 29 17.68 33.32 -8.11
N LEU A 30 17.07 33.20 -6.93
CA LEU A 30 16.05 34.14 -6.47
C LEU A 30 16.61 35.56 -6.28
N ALA A 31 17.84 35.68 -5.78
CA ALA A 31 18.55 36.94 -5.60
C ALA A 31 18.85 37.60 -6.96
N LEU A 32 19.21 36.80 -7.98
CA LEU A 32 19.43 37.28 -9.33
C LEU A 32 18.14 37.85 -9.93
N ILE A 33 17.01 37.15 -9.79
CA ILE A 33 15.68 37.65 -10.23
C ILE A 33 15.35 38.98 -9.53
N LEU A 34 15.64 39.05 -8.23
CA LEU A 34 15.51 40.27 -7.43
C LEU A 34 16.33 41.45 -7.98
N HIS A 35 17.44 41.24 -8.67
CA HIS A 35 18.31 42.32 -9.15
C HIS A 35 18.04 42.73 -10.61
N GLN A 36 17.12 42.05 -11.30
CA GLN A 36 16.82 42.38 -12.68
C GLN A 36 16.23 43.79 -12.82
N SER A 37 16.56 44.46 -13.93
CA SER A 37 16.08 45.81 -14.24
C SER A 37 14.61 45.87 -14.65
N ARG A 38 14.05 44.73 -15.11
CA ARG A 38 12.62 44.55 -15.34
C ARG A 38 11.97 43.96 -14.10
N GLN A 39 10.72 44.35 -13.86
CA GLN A 39 9.92 43.78 -12.78
C GLN A 39 9.47 42.37 -13.16
N HIS A 40 10.26 41.38 -12.75
CA HIS A 40 9.92 39.96 -12.86
C HIS A 40 9.63 39.40 -11.48
N HIS A 41 8.61 38.55 -11.39
CA HIS A 41 8.25 37.82 -10.19
C HIS A 41 8.88 36.42 -10.23
N ALA A 42 8.96 35.72 -9.10
CA ALA A 42 9.50 34.36 -9.07
C ALA A 42 8.48 33.32 -8.60
N LEU A 43 8.49 32.16 -9.26
CA LEU A 43 7.78 30.95 -8.83
C LEU A 43 8.79 29.88 -8.40
N VAL A 44 8.77 29.56 -7.11
CA VAL A 44 9.49 28.43 -6.53
C VAL A 44 8.67 27.16 -6.73
N ILE A 45 9.17 26.26 -7.59
CA ILE A 45 8.47 25.05 -7.99
C ILE A 45 9.19 23.81 -7.45
N GLY A 46 8.43 22.84 -6.94
CA GLY A 46 8.98 21.59 -6.41
C GLY A 46 7.93 20.67 -5.80
N GLY A 47 8.32 19.44 -5.44
CA GLY A 47 7.43 18.44 -4.84
C GLY A 47 6.91 18.82 -3.43
N LYS A 48 5.78 18.24 -3.01
CA LYS A 48 5.29 18.41 -1.63
C LYS A 48 6.30 17.83 -0.64
N GLY A 49 6.82 18.68 0.26
CA GLY A 49 7.85 18.28 1.22
C GLY A 49 9.30 18.60 0.83
N SER A 50 9.53 19.17 -0.36
CA SER A 50 10.88 19.52 -0.86
C SER A 50 11.51 20.75 -0.20
N GLY A 51 10.87 21.37 0.81
CA GLY A 51 11.41 22.55 1.49
C GLY A 51 11.09 23.93 0.87
N LYS A 52 10.14 24.03 -0.07
CA LYS A 52 9.74 25.32 -0.69
C LYS A 52 9.41 26.42 0.32
N THR A 53 8.60 26.11 1.34
CA THR A 53 8.22 27.05 2.40
C THR A 53 9.46 27.55 3.16
N SER A 54 10.39 26.65 3.46
CA SER A 54 11.64 27.00 4.13
C SER A 54 12.51 27.91 3.26
N LEU A 55 12.62 27.60 1.95
CA LEU A 55 13.33 28.43 0.99
C LEU A 55 12.74 29.85 0.89
N LEU A 56 11.40 29.97 0.79
CA LEU A 56 10.73 31.28 0.79
C LEU A 56 11.06 32.09 2.05
N ARG A 57 10.99 31.46 3.23
CA ARG A 57 11.27 32.14 4.51
C ARG A 57 12.74 32.56 4.63
N LEU A 58 13.69 31.71 4.22
CA LEU A 58 15.12 32.04 4.16
C LEU A 58 15.36 33.23 3.23
N PHE A 59 14.81 33.16 2.03
CA PHE A 59 14.94 34.21 1.04
C PHE A 59 14.38 35.54 1.54
N GLY A 60 13.23 35.53 2.22
CA GLY A 60 12.66 36.71 2.85
C GLY A 60 13.61 37.41 3.81
N MET A 61 14.47 36.67 4.51
CA MET A 61 15.45 37.26 5.41
C MET A 61 16.68 37.79 4.68
N GLU A 62 17.17 37.05 3.68
CA GLU A 62 18.31 37.52 2.87
C GLU A 62 17.96 38.74 2.03
N ALA A 63 16.72 38.83 1.54
CA ALA A 63 16.24 39.95 0.74
C ALA A 63 16.41 41.31 1.44
N LEU A 64 16.30 41.36 2.77
CA LEU A 64 16.56 42.57 3.57
C LEU A 64 17.99 43.08 3.42
N ASN A 65 18.96 42.19 3.21
CA ASN A 65 20.37 42.52 3.04
C ASN A 65 20.75 42.75 1.57
N LEU A 66 19.96 42.18 0.64
CA LEU A 66 20.26 42.17 -0.80
C LEU A 66 19.79 43.44 -1.51
N ARG A 67 18.65 44.03 -1.11
CA ARG A 67 18.08 45.21 -1.79
C ARG A 67 17.61 46.27 -0.79
N ALA A 68 18.34 47.38 -0.70
CA ALA A 68 18.09 48.45 0.27
C ALA A 68 16.79 49.27 0.00
N ASP A 69 16.22 49.17 -1.21
CA ASP A 69 14.95 49.77 -1.61
C ASP A 69 13.73 48.99 -1.09
N ILE A 70 13.88 47.71 -0.73
CA ILE A 70 12.79 46.92 -0.14
C ILE A 70 12.59 47.38 1.30
N ARG A 71 11.49 48.10 1.52
CA ARG A 71 11.15 48.70 2.82
C ARG A 71 10.29 47.77 3.68
N GLN A 72 9.68 46.78 3.05
CA GLN A 72 8.74 45.87 3.70
C GLN A 72 8.72 44.49 3.05
N ILE A 73 8.65 43.46 3.88
CA ILE A 73 8.47 42.07 3.45
C ILE A 73 7.20 41.51 4.10
N VAL A 74 6.27 41.06 3.27
CA VAL A 74 5.00 40.47 3.68
C VAL A 74 5.03 38.99 3.35
N TYR A 75 4.78 38.14 4.32
CA TYR A 75 4.59 36.71 4.13
C TYR A 75 3.10 36.37 4.22
N LEU A 76 2.61 35.64 3.23
CA LEU A 76 1.25 35.13 3.12
C LEU A 76 1.29 33.60 3.08
N ASP A 77 0.74 32.96 4.11
CA ASP A 77 0.47 31.52 4.09
C ASP A 77 -0.89 31.27 3.44
N ALA A 78 -0.89 30.87 2.16
CA ALA A 78 -2.11 30.52 1.45
C ALA A 78 -2.48 29.03 1.56
N ALA A 79 -1.71 28.21 2.29
CA ALA A 79 -1.97 26.77 2.39
C ALA A 79 -3.36 26.47 2.98
N ASN A 80 -3.82 27.29 3.92
CA ASN A 80 -5.09 27.13 4.62
C ASN A 80 -6.21 28.08 4.12
N VAL A 81 -6.01 28.76 2.99
CA VAL A 81 -7.02 29.65 2.42
C VAL A 81 -8.00 28.81 1.60
N GLY A 82 -9.27 28.78 2.03
CA GLY A 82 -10.34 28.13 1.30
C GLY A 82 -10.66 28.86 -0.02
N ALA A 83 -11.17 28.12 -1.01
CA ALA A 83 -11.50 28.69 -2.31
C ALA A 83 -12.49 29.87 -2.21
N GLU A 84 -13.47 29.78 -1.31
CA GLU A 84 -14.47 30.83 -1.02
C GLU A 84 -13.82 32.14 -0.56
N ASP A 85 -12.79 32.05 0.29
CA ASP A 85 -12.14 33.19 0.92
C ASP A 85 -10.99 33.77 0.07
N SER A 86 -10.50 33.01 -0.92
CA SER A 86 -9.34 33.36 -1.76
C SER A 86 -9.40 34.79 -2.32
N ARG A 87 -10.56 35.19 -2.82
CA ARG A 87 -10.77 36.53 -3.39
C ARG A 87 -10.72 37.62 -2.33
N ALA A 88 -11.38 37.42 -1.19
CA ALA A 88 -11.39 38.38 -0.10
C ALA A 88 -9.97 38.59 0.48
N VAL A 89 -9.19 37.51 0.58
CA VAL A 89 -7.77 37.57 0.98
C VAL A 89 -6.96 38.40 -0.02
N LEU A 90 -7.12 38.17 -1.32
CA LEU A 90 -6.43 38.95 -2.37
C LEU A 90 -6.86 40.42 -2.38
N GLU A 91 -8.14 40.72 -2.20
CA GLU A 91 -8.64 42.10 -2.13
C GLU A 91 -8.10 42.82 -0.88
N THR A 92 -8.03 42.14 0.25
CA THR A 92 -7.42 42.66 1.50
C THR A 92 -5.93 42.94 1.31
N LEU A 93 -5.20 42.00 0.71
CA LEU A 93 -3.79 42.17 0.35
C LEU A 93 -3.62 43.38 -0.59
N PHE A 94 -4.43 43.45 -1.65
CA PHE A 94 -4.36 44.52 -2.63
C PHE A 94 -4.63 45.89 -2.00
N ALA A 95 -5.60 45.99 -1.10
CA ALA A 95 -5.91 47.21 -0.36
C ALA A 95 -4.78 47.61 0.61
N GLY A 96 -4.24 46.66 1.38
CA GLY A 96 -3.11 46.92 2.28
C GLY A 96 -1.87 47.42 1.53
N LEU A 97 -1.60 46.87 0.35
CA LEU A 97 -0.48 47.26 -0.50
C LEU A 97 -0.65 48.62 -1.21
N GLN A 98 -1.83 49.27 -1.19
CA GLN A 98 -2.03 50.59 -1.84
C GLN A 98 -1.26 51.73 -1.16
N THR A 99 -0.74 51.52 0.06
CA THR A 99 -0.15 52.57 0.90
C THR A 99 1.36 52.41 1.14
N ILE A 100 2.01 51.43 0.48
CA ILE A 100 3.32 50.92 0.90
C ILE A 100 4.41 51.22 -0.15
N GLN A 101 5.63 51.52 0.31
CA GLN A 101 6.89 51.65 -0.45
C GLN A 101 7.28 50.33 -1.16
N PRO A 102 8.38 50.23 -1.94
CA PRO A 102 8.74 48.97 -2.59
C PRO A 102 8.76 47.80 -1.61
N ALA A 103 8.04 46.73 -1.96
CA ALA A 103 7.71 45.64 -1.07
C ALA A 103 7.95 44.29 -1.73
N LEU A 104 8.38 43.32 -0.92
CA LEU A 104 8.49 41.92 -1.31
C LEU A 104 7.34 41.14 -0.69
N LEU A 105 6.50 40.55 -1.53
CA LEU A 105 5.43 39.66 -1.12
C LEU A 105 5.85 38.21 -1.32
N LEU A 106 5.95 37.47 -0.23
CA LEU A 106 6.19 36.03 -0.22
C LEU A 106 4.85 35.32 -0.09
N VAL A 107 4.50 34.47 -1.05
CA VAL A 107 3.23 33.73 -1.05
C VAL A 107 3.51 32.23 -1.01
N ASP A 108 3.27 31.60 0.13
CA ASP A 108 3.36 30.15 0.21
C ASP A 108 2.06 29.52 -0.31
N ASN A 109 2.18 28.59 -1.26
CA ASN A 109 1.09 27.88 -1.94
C ASN A 109 0.11 28.80 -2.71
N ILE A 110 0.63 29.56 -3.68
CA ILE A 110 -0.19 30.49 -4.50
C ILE A 110 -1.35 29.82 -5.22
N CYS A 111 -1.28 28.51 -5.49
CA CYS A 111 -2.34 27.79 -6.17
C CYS A 111 -3.70 27.89 -5.45
N SER A 112 -3.72 27.91 -4.12
CA SER A 112 -4.96 28.12 -3.33
C SER A 112 -5.62 29.47 -3.60
N LEU A 113 -4.87 30.46 -4.06
CA LEU A 113 -5.38 31.79 -4.39
C LEU A 113 -5.84 31.90 -5.85
N LEU A 114 -5.43 31.00 -6.74
CA LEU A 114 -5.76 31.08 -8.17
C LEU A 114 -7.20 30.64 -8.47
N ASN A 115 -7.71 29.69 -7.69
CA ASN A 115 -8.99 29.02 -7.95
C ASN A 115 -10.14 29.68 -7.18
N ARG A 116 -11.32 29.74 -7.80
CA ARG A 116 -12.56 30.16 -7.16
C ARG A 116 -13.59 29.02 -7.14
N PRO A 117 -14.57 29.09 -6.23
CA PRO A 117 -15.73 28.21 -6.25
C PRO A 117 -16.45 28.31 -7.61
N GLY A 118 -17.00 27.19 -8.09
CA GLY A 118 -17.75 27.15 -9.36
C GLY A 118 -16.90 27.27 -10.63
N GLY A 119 -15.58 27.08 -10.56
CA GLY A 119 -14.70 27.04 -11.74
C GLY A 119 -14.21 28.42 -12.22
N GLY A 120 -14.43 29.48 -11.45
CA GLY A 120 -13.85 30.80 -11.72
C GLY A 120 -12.36 30.89 -11.38
N THR A 121 -11.71 31.99 -11.77
CA THR A 121 -10.29 32.22 -11.49
C THR A 121 -10.00 33.62 -10.97
N ASN A 122 -9.01 33.74 -10.08
CA ASN A 122 -8.46 35.00 -9.59
C ASN A 122 -7.21 35.46 -10.36
N LYS A 123 -6.78 34.73 -11.41
CA LYS A 123 -5.63 35.12 -12.24
C LYS A 123 -5.65 36.58 -12.70
N PRO A 124 -6.78 37.17 -13.15
CA PRO A 124 -6.83 38.59 -13.53
C PRO A 124 -6.51 39.55 -12.37
N LEU A 125 -6.95 39.23 -11.16
CA LEU A 125 -6.68 40.02 -9.96
C LEU A 125 -5.19 39.93 -9.57
N ILE A 126 -4.61 38.73 -9.66
CA ILE A 126 -3.18 38.52 -9.41
C ILE A 126 -2.33 39.28 -10.44
N ARG A 127 -2.69 39.27 -11.73
CA ARG A 127 -2.00 40.10 -12.74
C ARG A 127 -2.07 41.59 -12.42
N SER A 128 -3.20 42.04 -11.88
CA SER A 128 -3.37 43.44 -11.46
C SER A 128 -2.53 43.79 -10.23
N ILE A 129 -2.31 42.84 -9.32
CA ILE A 129 -1.34 42.97 -8.22
C ILE A 129 0.08 43.04 -8.79
N MET A 130 0.44 42.11 -9.69
CA MET A 130 1.77 41.99 -10.30
C MET A 130 2.17 43.23 -11.11
N ALA A 131 1.23 43.87 -11.81
CA ALA A 131 1.50 45.06 -12.61
C ALA A 131 1.86 46.31 -11.78
N ARG A 132 1.80 46.24 -10.43
CA ARG A 132 2.11 47.38 -9.57
C ARG A 132 3.61 47.66 -9.49
N PRO A 133 4.07 48.87 -9.85
CA PRO A 133 5.49 49.22 -9.77
C PRO A 133 6.05 49.07 -8.35
N GLY A 134 7.22 48.45 -8.23
CA GLY A 134 7.93 48.31 -6.96
C GLY A 134 7.42 47.17 -6.06
N LEU A 135 6.44 46.39 -6.51
CA LEU A 135 6.01 45.16 -5.84
C LEU A 135 6.69 43.95 -6.49
N LEU A 136 7.50 43.23 -5.71
CA LEU A 136 7.99 41.93 -6.11
C LEU A 136 7.16 40.83 -5.45
N ILE A 137 6.92 39.74 -6.19
CA ILE A 137 6.23 38.56 -5.66
C ILE A 137 7.16 37.37 -5.83
N VAL A 138 7.37 36.63 -4.76
CA VAL A 138 7.99 35.31 -4.81
C VAL A 138 7.01 34.32 -4.20
N ALA A 139 6.58 33.37 -5.01
CA ALA A 139 5.50 32.46 -4.66
C ALA A 139 5.92 31.01 -4.79
N SER A 140 5.41 30.13 -3.94
CA SER A 140 5.61 28.68 -4.08
C SER A 140 4.41 27.99 -4.73
N MET A 141 4.65 26.96 -5.54
CA MET A 141 3.63 26.02 -5.98
C MET A 141 4.21 24.63 -6.29
N GLN A 142 3.36 23.64 -6.49
CA GLN A 142 3.78 22.31 -6.94
C GLN A 142 3.93 22.23 -8.46
N GLU A 143 4.79 21.35 -8.98
CA GLU A 143 4.99 21.20 -10.44
C GLU A 143 3.70 20.77 -11.16
N THR A 144 2.88 19.91 -10.52
CA THR A 144 1.57 19.50 -11.07
C THR A 144 0.61 20.68 -11.19
N GLU A 145 0.50 21.48 -10.14
CA GLU A 145 -0.32 22.69 -10.10
C GLU A 145 0.16 23.72 -11.13
N PHE A 146 1.48 23.84 -11.32
CA PHE A 146 2.08 24.70 -12.33
C PHE A 146 1.61 24.29 -13.74
N ASN A 147 1.70 23.01 -14.07
CA ASN A 147 1.31 22.49 -15.37
C ASN A 147 -0.19 22.67 -15.65
N GLU A 148 -1.02 22.50 -14.64
CA GLU A 148 -2.47 22.66 -14.76
C GLU A 148 -2.90 24.13 -14.86
N GLN A 149 -2.30 24.99 -14.02
CA GLN A 149 -2.81 26.35 -13.82
C GLN A 149 -2.02 27.42 -14.55
N ILE A 150 -0.70 27.27 -14.76
CA ILE A 150 0.16 28.34 -15.25
C ILE A 150 0.77 28.04 -16.63
N ALA A 151 1.08 26.77 -16.94
CA ALA A 151 1.85 26.42 -18.14
C ALA A 151 1.20 26.82 -19.48
N ASN A 152 -0.12 27.01 -19.51
CA ASN A 152 -0.85 27.44 -20.71
C ASN A 152 -1.28 28.93 -20.68
N ASP A 153 -0.87 29.69 -19.66
CA ASP A 153 -1.23 31.10 -19.49
C ASP A 153 -0.03 32.01 -19.80
N VAL A 154 0.05 32.46 -21.06
CA VAL A 154 1.17 33.28 -21.57
C VAL A 154 1.45 34.51 -20.71
N ALA A 155 0.41 35.21 -20.24
CA ALA A 155 0.61 36.43 -19.46
C ALA A 155 1.19 36.16 -18.07
N MET A 156 0.85 35.03 -17.46
CA MET A 156 1.45 34.62 -16.19
C MET A 156 2.91 34.17 -16.40
N LEU A 157 3.18 33.46 -17.50
CA LEU A 157 4.53 33.02 -17.86
C LEU A 157 5.49 34.18 -18.12
N ASP A 158 5.04 35.20 -18.84
CA ASP A 158 5.85 36.38 -19.14
C ASP A 158 6.22 37.19 -17.89
N SER A 159 5.43 37.03 -16.81
CA SER A 159 5.61 37.80 -15.57
C SER A 159 6.37 37.03 -14.48
N PHE A 160 6.52 35.71 -14.61
CA PHE A 160 7.17 34.86 -13.61
C PHE A 160 8.39 34.12 -14.17
N ASP A 161 9.54 34.33 -13.55
CA ASP A 161 10.69 33.43 -13.66
C ASP A 161 10.48 32.20 -12.78
N ARG A 162 10.94 31.04 -13.25
CA ARG A 162 10.78 29.76 -12.54
C ARG A 162 12.07 29.39 -11.85
N VAL A 163 12.01 29.21 -10.54
CA VAL A 163 13.10 28.65 -9.72
C VAL A 163 12.69 27.25 -9.30
N ARG A 164 13.39 26.24 -9.78
CA ARG A 164 13.10 24.85 -9.39
C ARG A 164 13.93 24.48 -8.18
N VAL A 165 13.28 23.94 -7.16
CA VAL A 165 13.99 23.39 -6.01
C VAL A 165 14.69 22.10 -6.44
N SER A 166 16.01 22.15 -6.50
CA SER A 166 16.85 20.99 -6.78
C SER A 166 16.68 19.91 -5.70
N PRO A 167 16.71 18.61 -6.05
CA PRO A 167 16.83 17.56 -5.07
C PRO A 167 18.10 17.75 -4.23
N PHE A 168 17.98 17.56 -2.93
CA PHE A 168 19.11 17.62 -2.01
C PHE A 168 20.05 16.41 -2.21
N THR A 169 21.35 16.65 -2.06
CA THR A 169 22.36 15.59 -2.01
C THR A 169 22.27 14.80 -0.70
N GLU A 170 22.88 13.61 -0.62
CA GLU A 170 22.92 12.85 0.64
C GLU A 170 23.58 13.64 1.78
N ASP A 171 24.64 14.41 1.47
CA ASP A 171 25.34 15.27 2.42
C ASP A 171 24.46 16.44 2.90
N ASP A 172 23.73 17.09 1.98
CA ASP A 172 22.75 18.12 2.32
C ASP A 172 21.69 17.56 3.29
N LEU A 173 21.13 16.39 2.97
CA LEU A 173 20.10 15.75 3.76
C LEU A 173 20.59 15.38 5.15
N LEU A 174 21.80 14.83 5.26
CA LEU A 174 22.42 14.51 6.54
C LEU A 174 22.59 15.75 7.40
N MET A 175 23.12 16.83 6.82
CA MET A 175 23.34 18.10 7.52
C MET A 175 22.01 18.72 8.00
N ILE A 176 21.00 18.78 7.13
CA ILE A 176 19.66 19.28 7.46
C ILE A 176 19.03 18.43 8.58
N THR A 177 19.11 17.10 8.45
CA THR A 177 18.50 16.15 9.40
C THR A 177 19.20 16.21 10.76
N ALA A 178 20.54 16.31 10.79
CA ALA A 178 21.31 16.42 12.02
C ALA A 178 21.02 17.73 12.76
N SER A 179 21.07 18.87 12.04
CA SER A 179 20.80 20.18 12.64
C SER A 179 19.36 20.29 13.17
N TYR A 180 18.38 19.76 12.44
CA TYR A 180 17.00 19.72 12.91
C TYR A 180 16.84 18.79 14.12
N GLY A 181 17.56 17.67 14.13
CA GLY A 181 17.69 16.79 15.30
C GLY A 181 18.18 17.57 16.52
N ASP A 182 19.33 18.23 16.44
CA ASP A 182 19.91 18.99 17.56
C ASP A 182 18.95 20.06 18.10
N TYR A 183 18.21 20.72 17.19
CA TYR A 183 17.13 21.63 17.55
C TYR A 183 15.99 20.93 18.31
N LEU A 184 15.52 19.77 17.85
CA LEU A 184 14.49 18.97 18.54
C LEU A 184 14.98 18.51 19.92
N ALA A 185 16.22 18.04 20.02
CA ALA A 185 16.84 17.65 21.28
C ALA A 185 16.82 18.81 22.29
N SER A 186 17.30 19.97 21.87
CA SER A 186 17.36 21.17 22.73
C SER A 186 15.98 21.66 23.13
N SER A 187 15.01 21.66 22.21
CA SER A 187 13.65 22.18 22.46
C SER A 187 12.76 21.24 23.28
N ARG A 188 13.01 19.93 23.22
CA ARG A 188 12.25 18.90 23.96
C ARG A 188 12.97 18.39 25.21
N GLY A 189 14.22 18.82 25.44
CA GLY A 189 15.02 18.34 26.56
C GLY A 189 15.40 16.86 26.45
N ILE A 190 15.59 16.36 25.22
CA ILE A 190 16.01 14.98 24.94
C ILE A 190 17.42 14.96 24.37
N ARG A 191 18.11 13.81 24.42
CA ARG A 191 19.39 13.61 23.73
C ARG A 191 19.17 12.75 22.48
N LEU A 192 20.02 12.91 21.47
CA LEU A 192 20.00 12.08 20.26
C LEU A 192 21.28 11.25 20.19
N SER A 193 21.17 9.99 19.76
CA SER A 193 22.35 9.23 19.38
C SER A 193 23.05 9.88 18.16
N PRO A 194 24.39 10.03 18.13
CA PRO A 194 25.10 10.70 17.04
C PRO A 194 24.87 10.11 15.65
N SER A 195 24.62 8.79 15.57
CA SER A 195 24.35 8.10 14.30
C SER A 195 22.89 8.20 13.84
N LEU A 196 21.99 8.72 14.70
CA LEU A 196 20.56 8.66 14.47
C LEU A 196 20.09 9.44 13.23
N PRO A 197 20.65 10.62 12.89
CA PRO A 197 20.27 11.34 11.66
C PRO A 197 20.52 10.51 10.40
N ALA A 198 21.72 9.92 10.27
CA ALA A 198 22.06 9.07 9.14
C ALA A 198 21.21 7.80 9.09
N GLN A 199 21.00 7.15 10.23
CA GLN A 199 20.14 5.97 10.33
C GLN A 199 18.68 6.28 9.99
N THR A 200 18.18 7.47 10.36
CA THR A 200 16.83 7.90 10.01
C THR A 200 16.69 8.05 8.51
N LEU A 201 17.62 8.73 7.83
CA LEU A 201 17.62 8.86 6.37
C LEU A 201 17.65 7.50 5.66
N ALA A 202 18.46 6.55 6.14
CA ALA A 202 18.53 5.22 5.58
C ALA A 202 17.20 4.46 5.71
N ILE A 203 16.60 4.48 6.91
CA ILE A 203 15.35 3.76 7.17
C ILE A 203 14.18 4.41 6.44
N THR A 204 14.03 5.74 6.48
CA THR A 204 12.92 6.42 5.82
C THR A 204 13.01 6.33 4.30
N SER A 205 14.21 6.39 3.72
CA SER A 205 14.41 6.16 2.29
C SER A 205 14.08 4.74 1.86
N THR A 206 14.34 3.77 2.74
CA THR A 206 14.02 2.36 2.47
C THR A 206 12.54 2.05 2.65
N PHE A 207 11.80 2.74 3.52
CA PHE A 207 10.45 2.29 3.93
C PHE A 207 9.31 3.28 3.66
N LEU A 208 9.60 4.56 3.39
CA LEU A 208 8.61 5.61 3.13
C LEU A 208 8.79 6.21 1.72
N LEU A 209 8.65 5.37 0.69
CA LEU A 209 8.96 5.72 -0.72
C LEU A 209 8.04 6.77 -1.37
N SER A 210 6.83 6.96 -0.83
CA SER A 210 5.87 7.94 -1.35
C SER A 210 6.12 9.36 -0.83
N GLU A 211 6.98 9.51 0.17
CA GLU A 211 7.31 10.79 0.80
C GLU A 211 8.62 11.36 0.25
N ILE A 212 8.70 12.69 0.16
CA ILE A 212 9.83 13.43 -0.42
C ILE A 212 10.71 14.02 0.69
N GLU A 213 12.02 14.00 0.49
CA GLU A 213 12.99 14.63 1.39
C GLU A 213 13.10 16.16 1.19
N PRO A 214 13.44 16.92 2.24
CA PRO A 214 13.81 16.48 3.59
C PRO A 214 12.60 16.22 4.51
N SER A 215 11.39 16.61 4.11
CA SER A 215 10.21 16.54 4.98
C SER A 215 9.93 15.13 5.52
N ARG A 216 10.21 14.08 4.74
CA ARG A 216 10.04 12.68 5.13
C ARG A 216 10.83 12.36 6.41
N SER A 217 12.14 12.58 6.41
CA SER A 217 12.99 12.24 7.56
C SER A 217 12.78 13.17 8.75
N LEU A 218 12.62 14.46 8.51
CA LEU A 218 12.37 15.43 9.58
C LEU A 218 11.07 15.14 10.32
N ARG A 219 10.00 14.76 9.60
CA ARG A 219 8.72 14.41 10.22
C ARG A 219 8.84 13.16 11.10
N VAL A 220 9.62 12.17 10.68
CA VAL A 220 9.83 10.95 11.46
C VAL A 220 10.59 11.26 12.76
N LEU A 221 11.65 12.07 12.70
CA LEU A 221 12.37 12.52 13.90
C LEU A 221 11.46 13.30 14.86
N GLU A 222 10.66 14.23 14.33
CA GLU A 222 9.73 15.02 15.13
C GLU A 222 8.71 14.13 15.85
N LEU A 223 8.09 13.18 15.15
CA LEU A 223 7.13 12.25 15.73
C LEU A 223 7.78 11.29 16.75
N ALA A 224 9.03 10.88 16.51
CA ALA A 224 9.78 10.06 17.46
C ALA A 224 10.06 10.86 18.75
N ALA A 225 10.44 12.14 18.61
CA ALA A 225 10.67 13.06 19.73
C ALA A 225 9.38 13.30 20.52
N ASP A 226 8.28 13.57 19.82
CA ASP A 226 6.95 13.75 20.40
C ASP A 226 6.53 12.56 21.24
N GLN A 227 6.68 11.35 20.72
CA GLN A 227 6.29 10.15 21.42
C GLN A 227 7.18 9.82 22.61
N LEU A 228 8.49 10.03 22.46
CA LEU A 228 9.43 9.86 23.55
C LEU A 228 9.08 10.83 24.69
N THR A 229 8.78 12.09 24.37
CA THR A 229 8.38 13.12 25.33
C THR A 229 7.00 12.80 25.94
N PHE A 230 6.02 12.37 25.14
CA PHE A 230 4.66 12.07 25.60
C PHE A 230 4.60 10.87 26.55
N ARG A 231 5.42 9.84 26.32
CA ARG A 231 5.52 8.69 27.22
C ARG A 231 6.03 9.07 28.62
N GLN A 232 6.56 10.27 28.79
CA GLN A 232 7.19 10.71 30.02
C GLN A 232 6.29 11.62 30.84
N THR A 233 5.86 11.09 31.98
CA THR A 233 5.37 11.87 33.13
C THR A 233 6.46 12.10 34.19
N ASP A 234 7.67 11.54 34.05
CA ASP A 234 8.72 11.63 35.08
C ASP A 234 10.13 11.99 34.54
N ARG A 235 10.87 12.75 35.36
CA ARG A 235 12.01 13.62 35.00
C ARG A 235 13.36 12.88 34.84
N THR A 236 13.56 12.11 33.78
CA THR A 236 14.91 11.68 33.36
C THR A 236 15.23 12.12 31.94
N GLU A 237 16.47 12.55 31.68
CA GLU A 237 16.94 12.84 30.31
C GLU A 237 17.02 11.53 29.51
N HIS A 238 16.15 11.35 28.52
CA HIS A 238 16.15 10.18 27.66
C HIS A 238 16.92 10.43 26.36
N VAL A 239 17.66 9.41 25.92
CA VAL A 239 18.35 9.38 24.64
C VAL A 239 17.42 8.72 23.63
N MET A 240 17.06 9.44 22.57
CA MET A 240 16.34 8.86 21.44
C MET A 240 17.28 7.92 20.66
N CYS A 241 16.80 6.71 20.39
CA CYS A 241 17.53 5.67 19.69
C CYS A 241 16.84 5.24 18.39
N LEU A 242 17.46 4.28 17.68
CA LEU A 242 16.96 3.80 16.40
C LEU A 242 15.59 3.13 16.53
N GLU A 243 15.33 2.47 17.65
CA GLU A 243 14.07 1.80 17.95
C GLU A 243 12.88 2.77 17.99
N ASP A 244 13.09 3.99 18.50
CA ASP A 244 12.05 5.03 18.52
C ASP A 244 11.68 5.47 17.10
N VAL A 245 12.70 5.73 16.27
CA VAL A 245 12.55 6.06 14.84
C VAL A 245 11.88 4.91 14.09
N ALA A 246 12.36 3.68 14.29
CA ALA A 246 11.82 2.49 13.66
C ALA A 246 10.36 2.25 14.04
N SER A 247 9.96 2.53 15.28
CA SER A 247 8.57 2.42 15.73
C SER A 247 7.65 3.43 15.03
N VAL A 248 8.14 4.65 14.76
CA VAL A 248 7.39 5.66 13.98
C VAL A 248 7.27 5.20 12.53
N VAL A 249 8.37 4.79 11.92
CA VAL A 249 8.39 4.28 10.54
C VAL A 249 7.42 3.10 10.40
N ALA A 250 7.51 2.11 11.30
CA ALA A 250 6.63 0.95 11.36
C ALA A 250 5.13 1.31 11.34
N ARG A 251 4.70 2.27 12.15
CA ARG A 251 3.29 2.71 12.16
C ARG A 251 2.89 3.47 10.91
N ARG A 252 3.81 4.23 10.31
CA ARG A 252 3.54 5.01 9.09
C ARG A 252 3.50 4.12 7.84
N SER A 253 4.41 3.16 7.75
CA SER A 253 4.55 2.24 6.61
C SER A 253 3.69 0.99 6.76
N GLY A 254 3.23 0.68 7.97
CA GLY A 254 2.59 -0.60 8.31
C GLY A 254 3.58 -1.74 8.60
N ILE A 255 4.89 -1.51 8.45
CA ILE A 255 5.92 -2.56 8.56
C ILE A 255 6.11 -2.96 10.01
N PRO A 256 6.24 -4.26 10.33
CA PRO A 256 6.65 -4.69 11.67
C PRO A 256 7.97 -4.03 12.08
N VAL A 257 8.03 -3.47 13.30
CA VAL A 257 9.21 -2.75 13.78
C VAL A 257 10.47 -3.63 13.74
N GLU A 258 10.32 -4.94 13.90
CA GLU A 258 11.39 -5.92 13.80
C GLU A 258 11.98 -5.97 12.39
N THR A 259 11.14 -5.89 11.36
CA THR A 259 11.59 -5.83 9.96
C THR A 259 12.29 -4.51 9.68
N VAL A 260 11.78 -3.40 10.22
CA VAL A 260 12.43 -2.07 10.10
C VAL A 260 13.82 -2.08 10.76
N LEU A 261 13.98 -2.82 11.86
CA LEU A 261 15.23 -2.97 12.59
C LEU A 261 16.16 -4.08 12.03
N GLY A 262 15.73 -4.85 11.04
CA GLY A 262 16.49 -6.00 10.53
C GLY A 262 16.58 -7.17 11.52
N GLN A 263 15.68 -7.23 12.52
CA GLN A 263 15.65 -8.22 13.60
C GLN A 263 14.55 -9.28 13.38
N THR A 264 14.41 -9.81 12.16
CA THR A 264 13.36 -10.78 11.86
C THR A 264 13.54 -12.05 12.70
N LYS A 265 12.68 -12.25 13.72
CA LYS A 265 12.59 -13.53 14.44
C LYS A 265 12.37 -14.64 13.40
N SER A 266 13.18 -15.69 13.46
CA SER A 266 12.99 -16.89 12.65
C SER A 266 11.56 -17.42 12.88
N ARG A 267 10.68 -17.17 11.92
CA ARG A 267 9.35 -17.76 11.87
C ARG A 267 9.50 -19.03 11.05
N ASP A 268 9.07 -20.16 11.59
CA ASP A 268 8.92 -21.38 10.82
C ASP A 268 7.69 -21.24 9.90
N PHE A 269 7.90 -20.62 8.74
CA PHE A 269 6.86 -20.45 7.73
C PHE A 269 6.34 -21.80 7.22
N SER A 270 7.21 -22.81 7.14
CA SER A 270 6.83 -24.16 6.69
C SER A 270 5.79 -24.78 7.61
N ALA A 271 6.06 -24.84 8.92
CA ALA A 271 5.13 -25.39 9.89
C ALA A 271 3.81 -24.61 9.95
N ALA A 272 3.88 -23.27 9.89
CA ALA A 272 2.70 -22.42 9.93
C ALA A 272 1.79 -22.61 8.69
N LEU A 273 2.37 -22.74 7.50
CA LEU A 273 1.63 -23.00 6.26
C LEU A 273 1.07 -24.43 6.23
N ALA A 274 1.86 -25.42 6.66
CA ALA A 274 1.47 -26.84 6.71
C ALA A 274 0.27 -27.09 7.64
N ALA A 275 0.18 -26.35 8.76
CA ALA A 275 -0.93 -26.47 9.71
C ALA A 275 -2.31 -26.12 9.11
N ALA A 276 -2.33 -25.39 7.99
CA ALA A 276 -3.57 -24.90 7.39
C ALA A 276 -3.84 -25.46 5.98
N VAL A 277 -2.84 -26.00 5.29
CA VAL A 277 -2.98 -26.56 3.95
C VAL A 277 -2.45 -28.00 3.93
N VAL A 278 -3.39 -28.95 3.87
CA VAL A 278 -3.09 -30.39 3.93
C VAL A 278 -2.97 -30.98 2.52
N GLY A 279 -2.10 -31.97 2.36
CA GLY A 279 -1.93 -32.72 1.12
C GLY A 279 -1.12 -32.01 0.03
N GLN A 280 -0.51 -30.86 0.34
CA GLN A 280 0.24 -30.05 -0.62
C GLN A 280 1.68 -29.73 -0.15
N PRO A 281 2.50 -30.75 0.19
CA PRO A 281 3.80 -30.53 0.82
C PRO A 281 4.77 -29.70 -0.04
N ASP A 282 4.76 -29.90 -1.36
CA ASP A 282 5.58 -29.09 -2.26
C ASP A 282 5.11 -27.64 -2.31
N ALA A 283 3.80 -27.40 -2.43
CA ALA A 283 3.29 -26.04 -2.50
C ALA A 283 3.58 -25.26 -1.22
N VAL A 284 3.45 -25.93 -0.06
CA VAL A 284 3.81 -25.39 1.25
C VAL A 284 5.30 -25.08 1.31
N ARG A 285 6.17 -26.05 0.99
CA ARG A 285 7.62 -25.89 1.03
C ARG A 285 8.10 -24.75 0.12
N GLU A 286 7.65 -24.72 -1.13
CA GLU A 286 8.06 -23.67 -2.06
C GLU A 286 7.55 -22.28 -1.65
N SER A 287 6.35 -22.19 -1.07
CA SER A 287 5.84 -20.92 -0.55
C SER A 287 6.59 -20.47 0.71
N ALA A 288 6.98 -21.39 1.59
CA ALA A 288 7.77 -21.10 2.77
C ALA A 288 9.15 -20.53 2.39
N ILE A 289 9.84 -21.16 1.44
CA ILE A 289 11.13 -20.67 0.90
C ILE A 289 10.99 -19.23 0.38
N GLU A 290 9.92 -18.93 -0.36
CA GLU A 290 9.70 -17.56 -0.87
C GLU A 290 9.49 -16.56 0.27
N LEU A 291 8.73 -16.91 1.31
CA LEU A 291 8.56 -16.06 2.49
C LEU A 291 9.85 -15.86 3.29
N GLU A 292 10.69 -16.89 3.39
CA GLU A 292 12.00 -16.82 4.04
C GLU A 292 12.95 -15.88 3.28
N LEU A 293 12.97 -15.96 1.94
CA LEU A 293 13.77 -15.05 1.11
C LEU A 293 13.32 -13.60 1.27
N ILE A 294 12.01 -13.35 1.31
CA ILE A 294 11.47 -12.00 1.57
C ILE A 294 11.85 -11.53 2.98
N ALA A 295 11.71 -12.39 3.99
CA ALA A 295 12.06 -12.07 5.37
C ALA A 295 13.56 -11.79 5.57
N ALA A 296 14.41 -12.38 4.72
CA ALA A 296 15.85 -12.15 4.67
C ALA A 296 16.25 -10.96 3.79
N GLY A 297 15.31 -10.30 3.11
CA GLY A 297 15.59 -9.19 2.19
C GLY A 297 16.38 -9.62 0.94
N LEU A 298 16.28 -10.89 0.54
CA LEU A 298 16.96 -11.47 -0.62
C LEU A 298 16.10 -11.44 -1.89
N ASN A 299 15.05 -10.62 -1.90
CA ASN A 299 14.24 -10.35 -3.08
C ASN A 299 14.92 -9.34 -4.01
N GLU A 300 14.50 -9.33 -5.28
CA GLU A 300 15.02 -8.36 -6.24
C GLU A 300 14.56 -6.94 -5.85
N PRO A 301 15.47 -5.95 -5.79
CA PRO A 301 15.10 -4.57 -5.53
C PRO A 301 14.19 -4.04 -6.66
N ASP A 302 13.36 -3.06 -6.33
CA ASP A 302 12.44 -2.39 -7.26
C ASP A 302 11.42 -3.31 -7.95
N LYS A 303 11.22 -4.53 -7.46
CA LYS A 303 10.18 -5.46 -7.93
C LYS A 303 9.28 -5.90 -6.79
N PRO A 304 8.06 -6.39 -7.07
CA PRO A 304 7.23 -6.94 -6.01
C PRO A 304 7.94 -8.01 -5.20
N ALA A 305 7.66 -8.06 -3.90
CA ALA A 305 8.29 -8.99 -2.96
C ALA A 305 8.32 -10.42 -3.48
N THR A 306 7.21 -10.87 -4.09
CA THR A 306 7.21 -12.04 -4.97
C THR A 306 5.98 -12.05 -5.88
N VAL A 307 6.09 -12.74 -7.02
CA VAL A 307 4.99 -13.00 -7.96
C VAL A 307 4.89 -14.50 -8.20
N LEU A 308 3.85 -15.12 -7.66
CA LEU A 308 3.63 -16.56 -7.66
C LEU A 308 2.43 -16.94 -8.52
N MET A 309 2.50 -18.09 -9.18
CA MET A 309 1.40 -18.67 -9.95
C MET A 309 1.06 -20.05 -9.39
N PHE A 310 -0.10 -20.17 -8.75
CA PHE A 310 -0.63 -21.40 -8.19
C PHE A 310 -1.45 -22.13 -9.26
N ALA A 311 -0.95 -23.27 -9.73
CA ALA A 311 -1.59 -24.06 -10.79
C ALA A 311 -2.07 -25.42 -10.27
N GLY A 312 -3.33 -25.77 -10.51
CA GLY A 312 -3.90 -27.06 -10.11
C GLY A 312 -5.42 -27.09 -10.20
N MET A 313 -6.06 -28.22 -9.89
CA MET A 313 -7.53 -28.33 -9.94
C MET A 313 -8.23 -27.38 -8.95
N THR A 314 -9.51 -27.13 -9.15
CA THR A 314 -10.33 -26.38 -8.17
C THR A 314 -10.41 -27.17 -6.85
N GLY A 315 -10.57 -26.46 -5.73
CA GLY A 315 -10.76 -27.08 -4.42
C GLY A 315 -9.53 -27.76 -3.78
N VAL A 316 -8.36 -27.76 -4.41
CA VAL A 316 -7.12 -28.40 -3.88
C VAL A 316 -6.34 -27.56 -2.84
N GLY A 317 -6.80 -26.34 -2.53
CA GLY A 317 -6.18 -25.50 -1.49
C GLY A 317 -5.42 -24.26 -1.96
N LYS A 318 -5.42 -23.92 -3.25
CA LYS A 318 -4.73 -22.72 -3.80
C LYS A 318 -5.06 -21.43 -3.04
N SER A 319 -6.35 -21.11 -2.93
CA SER A 319 -6.81 -19.89 -2.27
C SER A 319 -6.65 -19.96 -0.74
N GLU A 320 -6.63 -21.16 -0.15
CA GLU A 320 -6.37 -21.32 1.29
C GLU A 320 -4.90 -21.03 1.60
N LEU A 321 -3.96 -21.52 0.78
CA LEU A 321 -2.54 -21.20 0.93
C LEU A 321 -2.29 -19.69 0.80
N ALA A 322 -2.93 -19.03 -0.17
CA ALA A 322 -2.86 -17.58 -0.33
C ALA A 322 -3.35 -16.82 0.91
N LYS A 323 -4.46 -17.27 1.55
CA LYS A 323 -4.95 -16.66 2.80
C LYS A 323 -3.95 -16.82 3.95
N GLN A 324 -3.28 -17.97 4.04
CA GLN A 324 -2.28 -18.20 5.08
C GLN A 324 -1.03 -17.37 4.86
N ILE A 325 -0.56 -17.27 3.61
CA ILE A 325 0.50 -16.33 3.23
C ILE A 325 0.11 -14.90 3.64
N ALA A 326 -1.11 -14.46 3.37
CA ALA A 326 -1.59 -13.14 3.80
C ALA A 326 -1.52 -12.94 5.32
N ARG A 327 -1.90 -13.94 6.11
CA ARG A 327 -1.84 -13.88 7.58
C ARG A 327 -0.41 -13.81 8.13
N LEU A 328 0.53 -14.47 7.45
CA LEU A 328 1.93 -14.53 7.88
C LEU A 328 2.75 -13.32 7.41
N TYR A 329 2.42 -12.80 6.23
CA TYR A 329 3.15 -11.73 5.55
C TYR A 329 2.57 -10.35 5.83
N SER A 330 1.27 -10.17 5.62
CA SER A 330 0.63 -8.85 5.73
C SER A 330 0.30 -8.53 7.19
N PRO A 331 0.63 -7.33 7.69
CA PRO A 331 0.22 -6.85 9.01
C PRO A 331 -1.31 -6.86 9.20
N SER A 332 -2.07 -6.57 8.14
CA SER A 332 -3.53 -6.60 8.18
C SER A 332 -4.08 -8.02 8.22
N GLY A 333 -3.26 -9.01 7.82
CA GLY A 333 -3.64 -10.41 7.64
C GLY A 333 -4.70 -10.62 6.56
N ARG A 334 -5.02 -9.57 5.77
CA ARG A 334 -6.11 -9.59 4.79
C ARG A 334 -5.59 -9.97 3.42
N LEU A 335 -6.29 -10.90 2.78
CA LEU A 335 -6.08 -11.23 1.39
C LEU A 335 -6.94 -10.32 0.51
N LYS A 336 -6.32 -9.57 -0.41
CA LYS A 336 -7.02 -8.72 -1.37
C LYS A 336 -7.37 -9.55 -2.60
N VAL A 337 -8.64 -9.93 -2.74
CA VAL A 337 -9.08 -10.83 -3.81
C VAL A 337 -9.60 -10.06 -5.02
N TYR A 338 -9.09 -10.44 -6.19
CA TYR A 338 -9.43 -9.93 -7.51
C TYR A 338 -9.90 -11.10 -8.37
N PRO A 339 -11.23 -11.33 -8.46
CA PRO A 339 -11.77 -12.36 -9.33
C PRO A 339 -11.54 -11.98 -10.80
N MET A 340 -10.61 -12.67 -11.47
CA MET A 340 -10.20 -12.33 -12.83
C MET A 340 -11.30 -12.63 -13.86
N GLY A 341 -12.27 -13.48 -13.51
CA GLY A 341 -13.49 -13.70 -14.28
C GLY A 341 -14.40 -12.46 -14.42
N ASN A 342 -14.21 -11.41 -13.62
CA ASN A 342 -14.91 -10.13 -13.81
C ASN A 342 -14.26 -9.26 -14.90
N PHE A 343 -13.09 -9.67 -15.41
CA PHE A 343 -12.28 -8.89 -16.34
C PHE A 343 -12.19 -9.55 -17.73
N THR A 344 -13.29 -10.12 -18.22
CA THR A 344 -13.38 -10.85 -19.51
C THR A 344 -13.35 -9.94 -20.74
N GLU A 345 -13.63 -8.65 -20.56
CA GLU A 345 -13.68 -7.67 -21.65
C GLU A 345 -12.42 -6.81 -21.68
N GLN A 346 -12.04 -6.33 -22.85
CA GLN A 346 -10.83 -5.52 -23.02
C GLN A 346 -10.84 -4.23 -22.17
N HIS A 347 -12.00 -3.60 -21.99
CA HIS A 347 -12.15 -2.34 -21.25
C HIS A 347 -12.32 -2.52 -19.73
N SER A 348 -12.48 -3.76 -19.26
CA SER A 348 -12.66 -4.06 -17.84
C SER A 348 -11.44 -3.70 -16.98
N VAL A 349 -10.26 -3.56 -17.59
CA VAL A 349 -9.02 -3.13 -16.93
C VAL A 349 -9.19 -1.80 -16.17
N SER A 350 -10.10 -0.93 -16.61
CA SER A 350 -10.42 0.33 -15.92
C SER A 350 -10.94 0.11 -14.49
N GLY A 351 -11.53 -1.06 -14.18
CA GLY A 351 -11.89 -1.41 -12.80
C GLY A 351 -10.68 -1.63 -11.87
N LEU A 352 -9.49 -1.86 -12.43
CA LEU A 352 -8.23 -2.01 -11.68
C LEU A 352 -7.45 -0.71 -11.59
N ILE A 353 -7.33 0.00 -12.73
CA ILE A 353 -6.46 1.19 -12.87
C ILE A 353 -7.22 2.52 -12.89
N GLY A 354 -8.55 2.50 -12.79
CA GLY A 354 -9.41 3.67 -12.87
C GLY A 354 -9.86 3.97 -14.31
N VAL A 355 -10.83 4.87 -14.44
CA VAL A 355 -11.33 5.37 -15.74
C VAL A 355 -10.58 6.65 -16.15
N PRO A 356 -10.47 6.96 -17.46
CA PRO A 356 -9.81 8.17 -17.94
C PRO A 356 -10.49 9.48 -17.50
N PRO A 357 -9.79 10.63 -17.55
CA PRO A 357 -10.38 11.95 -17.29
C PRO A 357 -11.60 12.21 -18.17
N GLY A 358 -12.66 12.77 -17.59
CA GLY A 358 -13.92 13.06 -18.29
C GLY A 358 -15.00 11.96 -18.19
N TYR A 359 -14.69 10.81 -17.59
CA TYR A 359 -15.68 9.77 -17.28
C TYR A 359 -16.13 9.84 -15.81
N VAL A 360 -17.39 9.47 -15.55
CA VAL A 360 -17.92 9.35 -14.18
C VAL A 360 -17.13 8.28 -13.41
N GLY A 361 -16.69 8.61 -12.20
CA GLY A 361 -15.85 7.75 -11.37
C GLY A 361 -14.34 7.95 -11.55
N HIS A 362 -13.91 8.93 -12.36
CA HIS A 362 -12.50 9.32 -12.45
C HIS A 362 -11.90 9.66 -11.07
N GLU A 363 -12.67 10.35 -10.24
CA GLU A 363 -12.24 10.77 -8.89
C GLU A 363 -12.01 9.61 -7.92
N ASP A 364 -12.54 8.42 -8.20
CA ASP A 364 -12.35 7.23 -7.37
C ASP A 364 -10.96 6.60 -7.56
N GLY A 365 -10.33 6.82 -8.72
CA GLY A 365 -9.02 6.24 -9.07
C GLY A 365 -9.04 4.73 -9.28
N GLY A 366 -7.85 4.13 -9.38
CA GLY A 366 -7.70 2.69 -9.58
C GLY A 366 -7.79 1.90 -8.29
N ARG A 367 -8.62 0.84 -8.24
CA ARG A 367 -8.72 -0.04 -7.07
C ARG A 367 -7.36 -0.61 -6.65
N LEU A 368 -6.55 -1.07 -7.60
CA LEU A 368 -5.23 -1.65 -7.30
C LEU A 368 -4.27 -0.60 -6.73
N VAL A 369 -4.27 0.60 -7.29
CA VAL A 369 -3.45 1.73 -6.81
C VAL A 369 -3.87 2.15 -5.41
N ASN A 370 -5.18 2.28 -5.17
CA ASN A 370 -5.71 2.62 -3.84
C ASN A 370 -5.38 1.53 -2.80
N ASP A 371 -5.51 0.25 -3.14
CA ASP A 371 -5.18 -0.86 -2.24
C ASP A 371 -3.67 -0.88 -1.91
N LEU A 372 -2.80 -0.65 -2.90
CA LEU A 372 -1.34 -0.56 -2.69
C LEU A 372 -0.96 0.64 -1.82
N LEU A 373 -1.59 1.80 -2.03
CA LEU A 373 -1.37 2.99 -1.19
C LEU A 373 -1.85 2.77 0.25
N ALA A 374 -2.93 2.00 0.43
CA ALA A 374 -3.51 1.73 1.74
C ALA A 374 -2.70 0.69 2.54
N ASP A 375 -2.18 -0.35 1.89
CA ASP A 375 -1.38 -1.40 2.52
C ASP A 375 -0.34 -1.95 1.51
N PRO A 376 0.89 -1.40 1.51
CA PRO A 376 1.98 -1.83 0.62
C PRO A 376 2.42 -3.28 0.81
N TYR A 377 2.12 -3.90 1.96
CA TYR A 377 2.44 -5.29 2.30
C TYR A 377 1.26 -6.24 2.06
N SER A 378 0.26 -5.78 1.32
CA SER A 378 -0.88 -6.59 0.96
C SER A 378 -0.47 -7.82 0.14
N VAL A 379 -1.22 -8.89 0.34
CA VAL A 379 -1.19 -10.05 -0.56
C VAL A 379 -2.38 -9.94 -1.51
N PHE A 380 -2.09 -9.89 -2.80
CA PHE A 380 -3.05 -9.76 -3.88
C PHE A 380 -3.30 -11.12 -4.53
N LEU A 381 -4.53 -11.63 -4.42
CA LEU A 381 -4.97 -12.84 -5.11
C LEU A 381 -5.66 -12.48 -6.42
N LEU A 382 -5.01 -12.73 -7.55
CA LEU A 382 -5.59 -12.67 -8.90
C LEU A 382 -6.20 -14.05 -9.19
N ASP A 383 -7.45 -14.25 -8.79
CA ASP A 383 -8.11 -15.57 -8.76
C ASP A 383 -8.68 -15.94 -10.13
N GLU A 384 -8.48 -17.18 -10.56
CA GLU A 384 -8.90 -17.71 -11.88
C GLU A 384 -8.37 -16.87 -13.06
N ALA A 385 -7.06 -16.61 -13.04
CA ALA A 385 -6.37 -15.73 -13.97
C ALA A 385 -6.56 -16.13 -15.45
N GLU A 386 -6.88 -17.39 -15.75
CA GLU A 386 -7.16 -17.85 -17.12
C GLU A 386 -8.45 -17.26 -17.72
N LYS A 387 -9.34 -16.70 -16.91
CA LYS A 387 -10.64 -16.19 -17.35
C LYS A 387 -10.63 -14.74 -17.81
N CYS A 388 -9.57 -13.97 -17.53
CA CYS A 388 -9.54 -12.56 -17.93
C CYS A 388 -9.07 -12.37 -19.38
N HIS A 389 -9.40 -11.19 -19.92
CA HIS A 389 -8.91 -10.75 -21.21
C HIS A 389 -7.38 -10.54 -21.17
N PRO A 390 -6.61 -10.96 -22.20
CA PRO A 390 -5.14 -10.84 -22.23
C PRO A 390 -4.60 -9.42 -21.99
N ASN A 391 -5.31 -8.38 -22.46
CA ASN A 391 -4.91 -6.98 -22.27
C ASN A 391 -4.92 -6.52 -20.79
N VAL A 392 -5.58 -7.25 -19.90
CA VAL A 392 -5.59 -6.93 -18.45
C VAL A 392 -4.18 -7.01 -17.86
N TRP A 393 -3.29 -7.81 -18.44
CA TRP A 393 -1.90 -7.97 -17.95
C TRP A 393 -0.98 -6.80 -18.25
N LYS A 394 -1.32 -5.92 -19.20
CA LYS A 394 -0.46 -4.79 -19.60
C LYS A 394 0.01 -3.93 -18.42
N PRO A 395 -0.86 -3.43 -17.53
CA PRO A 395 -0.42 -2.69 -16.34
C PRO A 395 0.43 -3.53 -15.37
N PHE A 396 0.18 -4.84 -15.27
CA PHE A 396 0.94 -5.74 -14.41
C PHE A 396 2.37 -5.99 -14.93
N LEU A 397 2.59 -5.94 -16.25
CA LEU A 397 3.94 -6.09 -16.81
C LEU A 397 4.89 -5.01 -16.27
N ASN A 398 4.43 -3.75 -16.26
CA ASN A 398 5.18 -2.64 -15.68
C ASN A 398 5.36 -2.81 -14.17
N LEU A 399 4.28 -3.15 -13.46
CA LEU A 399 4.32 -3.35 -12.02
C LEU A 399 5.29 -4.47 -11.61
N PHE A 400 5.39 -5.55 -12.38
CA PHE A 400 6.26 -6.69 -12.07
C PHE A 400 7.72 -6.46 -12.48
N ASP A 401 8.01 -5.47 -13.33
CA ASP A 401 9.38 -5.05 -13.68
C ASP A 401 9.92 -3.96 -12.77
N GLU A 402 9.11 -2.93 -12.58
CA GLU A 402 9.52 -1.65 -12.01
C GLU A 402 8.99 -1.46 -10.59
N GLY A 403 8.16 -2.40 -10.10
CA GLY A 403 7.66 -2.36 -8.73
C GLY A 403 6.69 -1.21 -8.47
N TRP A 404 6.19 -0.53 -9.50
CA TRP A 404 5.21 0.54 -9.37
C TRP A 404 4.16 0.54 -10.49
N ILE A 405 3.02 1.13 -10.17
CA ILE A 405 1.88 1.29 -11.07
C ILE A 405 1.28 2.69 -10.92
N VAL A 406 0.74 3.23 -12.01
CA VAL A 406 0.08 4.54 -12.05
C VAL A 406 -1.36 4.35 -12.48
N ASP A 407 -2.29 5.02 -11.79
CA ASP A 407 -3.70 5.06 -12.19
C ASP A 407 -3.96 6.12 -13.28
N GLN A 408 -5.19 6.17 -13.79
CA GLN A 408 -5.60 7.15 -14.81
C GLN A 408 -5.56 8.61 -14.35
N ARG A 409 -5.37 8.88 -13.05
CA ARG A 409 -5.22 10.23 -12.49
C ARG A 409 -3.76 10.65 -12.38
N GLY A 410 -2.82 9.79 -12.79
CA GLY A 410 -1.40 10.00 -12.60
C GLY A 410 -0.91 9.70 -11.19
N ARG A 411 -1.73 9.08 -10.31
CA ARG A 411 -1.29 8.70 -8.96
C ARG A 411 -0.47 7.42 -9.02
N LYS A 412 0.78 7.51 -8.54
CA LYS A 412 1.75 6.42 -8.49
C LYS A 412 1.64 5.66 -7.16
N ALA A 413 1.61 4.33 -7.23
CA ALA A 413 1.72 3.43 -6.08
C ALA A 413 2.87 2.44 -6.30
N TYR A 414 3.59 2.13 -5.22
CA TYR A 414 4.66 1.14 -5.22
C TYR A 414 4.12 -0.20 -4.69
N GLY A 415 4.42 -1.27 -5.42
CA GLY A 415 4.10 -2.65 -5.08
C GLY A 415 5.35 -3.52 -4.90
N ASP A 416 6.52 -2.91 -4.74
CA ASP A 416 7.80 -3.53 -4.40
C ASP A 416 7.76 -4.37 -3.11
N ARG A 417 6.83 -4.05 -2.21
CA ARG A 417 6.55 -4.80 -0.98
C ARG A 417 5.34 -5.71 -1.07
N ALA A 418 4.64 -5.72 -2.19
CA ALA A 418 3.41 -6.50 -2.32
C ALA A 418 3.72 -7.93 -2.80
N VAL A 419 2.93 -8.88 -2.31
CA VAL A 419 2.97 -10.27 -2.80
C VAL A 419 1.81 -10.47 -3.76
N PHE A 420 2.11 -10.87 -4.99
CA PHE A 420 1.10 -11.21 -5.99
C PHE A 420 1.00 -12.72 -6.14
N ILE A 421 -0.21 -13.25 -5.96
CA ILE A 421 -0.52 -14.65 -6.15
C ILE A 421 -1.59 -14.76 -7.22
N LEU A 422 -1.27 -15.45 -8.31
CA LEU A 422 -2.20 -15.81 -9.35
C LEU A 422 -2.67 -17.23 -9.13
N THR A 423 -3.95 -17.52 -9.34
CA THR A 423 -4.43 -18.91 -9.37
C THR A 423 -4.88 -19.26 -10.78
N THR A 424 -4.67 -20.52 -11.16
CA THR A 424 -5.23 -21.04 -12.39
C THR A 424 -5.61 -22.50 -12.29
N ASN A 425 -6.70 -22.86 -12.96
CA ASN A 425 -7.06 -24.26 -13.20
C ASN A 425 -6.53 -24.77 -14.55
N ALA A 426 -6.00 -23.87 -15.39
CA ALA A 426 -5.41 -24.26 -16.66
C ALA A 426 -4.14 -25.11 -16.43
N GLY A 427 -4.01 -26.20 -17.19
CA GLY A 427 -2.92 -27.16 -17.03
C GLY A 427 -3.11 -28.19 -15.91
N ALA A 428 -4.23 -28.17 -15.18
CA ALA A 428 -4.52 -29.14 -14.13
C ALA A 428 -4.49 -30.61 -14.61
N ARG A 429 -4.99 -30.89 -15.83
CA ARG A 429 -4.91 -32.23 -16.43
C ARG A 429 -3.46 -32.68 -16.67
N SER A 430 -2.62 -31.78 -17.17
CA SER A 430 -1.19 -32.06 -17.37
C SER A 430 -0.49 -32.34 -16.04
N ILE A 431 -0.82 -31.57 -14.99
CA ILE A 431 -0.30 -31.78 -13.63
C ILE A 431 -0.67 -33.18 -13.14
N ALA A 432 -1.94 -33.58 -13.23
CA ALA A 432 -2.41 -34.88 -12.78
C ALA A 432 -1.75 -36.05 -13.55
N GLN A 433 -1.49 -35.90 -14.85
CA GLN A 433 -0.80 -36.91 -15.66
C GLN A 433 0.67 -37.05 -15.29
N LEU A 434 1.39 -35.93 -15.15
CA LEU A 434 2.83 -35.94 -14.86
C LEU A 434 3.13 -36.41 -13.44
N GLN A 435 2.20 -36.21 -12.50
CA GLN A 435 2.30 -36.74 -11.14
C GLN A 435 2.28 -38.26 -11.11
N LYS A 436 1.49 -38.92 -11.98
CA LYS A 436 1.50 -40.39 -12.11
C LYS A 436 2.83 -40.93 -12.64
N SER A 437 3.65 -40.08 -13.25
CA SER A 437 4.97 -40.42 -13.79
C SER A 437 6.13 -40.04 -12.86
N GLU A 438 5.86 -39.65 -11.60
CA GLU A 438 6.85 -39.31 -10.55
C GLU A 438 7.93 -38.30 -10.98
N LYS A 439 7.60 -37.40 -11.91
CA LYS A 439 8.54 -36.37 -12.37
C LYS A 439 8.86 -35.36 -11.27
N PRO A 440 10.08 -34.80 -11.27
CA PRO A 440 10.45 -33.77 -10.29
C PRO A 440 9.58 -32.51 -10.44
N PRO A 441 9.30 -31.77 -9.35
CA PRO A 441 8.44 -30.58 -9.37
C PRO A 441 8.86 -29.51 -10.39
N THR A 442 10.17 -29.35 -10.64
CA THR A 442 10.73 -28.41 -11.61
C THR A 442 10.29 -28.72 -13.04
N GLU A 443 10.38 -29.99 -13.46
CA GLU A 443 9.91 -30.42 -14.79
C GLU A 443 8.39 -30.25 -14.94
N ILE A 444 7.63 -30.52 -13.87
CA ILE A 444 6.18 -30.31 -13.88
C ILE A 444 5.88 -28.82 -14.08
N ALA A 445 6.56 -27.93 -13.35
CA ALA A 445 6.38 -26.49 -13.47
C ALA A 445 6.71 -25.95 -14.87
N GLU A 446 7.78 -26.44 -15.51
CA GLU A 446 8.12 -26.09 -16.90
C GLU A 446 7.06 -26.56 -17.90
N HIS A 447 6.58 -27.80 -17.75
CA HIS A 447 5.51 -28.31 -18.60
C HIS A 447 4.22 -27.51 -18.43
N VAL A 448 3.88 -27.14 -17.19
CA VAL A 448 2.75 -26.27 -16.89
C VAL A 448 2.94 -24.90 -17.55
N ARG A 449 4.12 -24.28 -17.45
CA ARG A 449 4.43 -23.01 -18.13
C ARG A 449 4.16 -23.07 -19.63
N LYS A 450 4.59 -24.16 -20.29
CA LYS A 450 4.34 -24.40 -21.72
C LYS A 450 2.86 -24.63 -22.04
N THR A 451 2.11 -25.23 -21.12
CA THR A 451 0.67 -25.41 -21.25
C THR A 451 -0.07 -24.09 -21.12
N LEU A 452 0.30 -23.27 -20.12
CA LEU A 452 -0.29 -21.96 -19.86
C LEU A 452 -0.11 -20.98 -21.03
N SER A 453 1.05 -21.00 -21.70
CA SER A 453 1.29 -20.14 -22.87
C SER A 453 0.39 -20.47 -24.08
N ARG A 454 -0.27 -21.62 -24.06
CA ARG A 454 -1.20 -22.08 -25.10
C ARG A 454 -2.67 -21.85 -24.73
N VAL A 455 -2.96 -21.48 -23.48
CA VAL A 455 -4.33 -21.18 -23.03
C VAL A 455 -4.86 -19.97 -23.80
N ARG A 456 -6.06 -20.11 -24.39
CA ARG A 456 -6.73 -19.07 -25.17
C ARG A 456 -7.95 -18.58 -24.42
N HIS A 457 -8.23 -17.28 -24.57
CA HIS A 457 -9.43 -16.68 -24.03
C HIS A 457 -10.61 -16.98 -24.97
N GLU A 458 -11.82 -17.17 -24.44
CA GLU A 458 -13.00 -17.49 -25.26
C GLU A 458 -13.30 -16.40 -26.32
N ARG A 459 -13.05 -15.14 -25.97
CA ARG A 459 -13.33 -13.97 -26.81
C ARG A 459 -12.10 -13.36 -27.47
N SER A 460 -10.93 -14.02 -27.41
CA SER A 460 -9.70 -13.51 -28.04
C SER A 460 -8.82 -14.64 -28.54
N SER A 461 -8.29 -14.49 -29.76
CA SER A 461 -7.33 -15.44 -30.35
C SER A 461 -5.95 -15.37 -29.69
N GLN A 462 -5.70 -14.37 -28.85
CA GLN A 462 -4.44 -14.21 -28.14
C GLN A 462 -4.36 -15.17 -26.94
N PRO A 463 -3.14 -15.64 -26.60
CA PRO A 463 -2.92 -16.36 -25.36
C PRO A 463 -3.33 -15.52 -24.15
N VAL A 464 -4.03 -16.12 -23.17
CA VAL A 464 -4.31 -15.44 -21.90
C VAL A 464 -3.01 -15.11 -21.18
N PHE A 465 -2.05 -16.04 -21.19
CA PHE A 465 -0.74 -15.87 -20.57
C PHE A 465 0.35 -15.79 -21.64
N PRO A 466 0.63 -14.60 -22.22
CA PRO A 466 1.70 -14.47 -23.19
C PRO A 466 3.07 -14.77 -22.55
N PRO A 467 4.08 -15.24 -23.31
CA PRO A 467 5.40 -15.58 -22.77
C PRO A 467 6.05 -14.44 -21.95
N GLN A 468 5.88 -13.20 -22.41
CA GLN A 468 6.36 -11.98 -21.72
C GLN A 468 5.74 -11.78 -20.33
N PHE A 469 4.53 -12.28 -20.10
CA PHE A 469 3.89 -12.24 -18.79
C PHE A 469 4.39 -13.40 -17.92
N LEU A 470 4.44 -14.61 -18.48
CA LEU A 470 4.94 -15.78 -17.77
C LEU A 470 6.40 -15.62 -17.31
N SER A 471 7.24 -14.90 -18.06
CA SER A 471 8.63 -14.60 -17.65
C SER A 471 8.74 -13.73 -16.40
N ARG A 472 7.67 -13.03 -16.00
CA ARG A 472 7.62 -12.23 -14.76
C ARG A 472 7.07 -12.97 -13.56
N ILE A 473 6.48 -14.13 -13.80
CA ILE A 473 6.14 -15.06 -12.73
C ILE A 473 7.45 -15.67 -12.23
N ARG A 474 7.84 -15.26 -11.02
CA ARG A 474 9.02 -15.79 -10.33
C ARG A 474 8.93 -17.29 -10.20
N ARG A 475 7.79 -17.80 -9.74
CA ARG A 475 7.58 -19.24 -9.55
C ARG A 475 6.19 -19.72 -9.89
N ILE A 476 6.12 -20.85 -10.58
CA ILE A 476 4.89 -21.61 -10.78
C ILE A 476 4.89 -22.74 -9.76
N ILE A 477 3.95 -22.69 -8.83
CA ILE A 477 3.77 -23.66 -7.76
C ILE A 477 2.59 -24.54 -8.12
N THR A 478 2.83 -25.83 -8.24
CA THR A 478 1.83 -26.81 -8.69
C THR A 478 1.16 -27.49 -7.50
N PHE A 479 -0.15 -27.67 -7.59
CA PHE A 479 -0.98 -28.33 -6.59
C PHE A 479 -1.41 -29.69 -7.11
N ARG A 480 -1.34 -30.69 -6.24
CA ARG A 480 -1.66 -32.08 -6.55
C ARG A 480 -3.14 -32.37 -6.33
N SER A 481 -3.62 -33.43 -6.98
CA SER A 481 -4.90 -34.04 -6.63
C SER A 481 -4.91 -34.45 -5.15
N LEU A 482 -6.05 -34.34 -4.49
CA LEU A 482 -6.19 -34.70 -3.08
C LEU A 482 -6.26 -36.21 -2.93
N SER A 483 -5.36 -36.79 -2.14
CA SER A 483 -5.40 -38.19 -1.72
C SER A 483 -6.45 -38.43 -0.63
N ALA A 484 -6.76 -39.69 -0.33
CA ALA A 484 -7.64 -40.04 0.79
C ALA A 484 -7.11 -39.48 2.12
N GLU A 485 -5.80 -39.56 2.38
CA GLU A 485 -5.21 -38.99 3.61
C GLU A 485 -5.34 -37.46 3.64
N ALA A 486 -5.22 -36.80 2.49
CA ALA A 486 -5.42 -35.36 2.41
C ALA A 486 -6.87 -34.97 2.69
N MET A 487 -7.83 -35.76 2.20
CA MET A 487 -9.26 -35.56 2.48
C MET A 487 -9.59 -35.74 3.96
N LEU A 488 -8.94 -36.70 4.64
CA LEU A 488 -9.07 -36.90 6.07
C LEU A 488 -8.60 -35.67 6.86
N GLY A 489 -7.39 -35.19 6.61
CA GLY A 489 -6.90 -33.99 7.30
C GLY A 489 -7.73 -32.73 6.98
N ILE A 490 -8.30 -32.62 5.77
CA ILE A 490 -9.27 -31.55 5.46
C ILE A 490 -10.54 -31.69 6.30
N ALA A 491 -11.09 -32.90 6.45
CA ALA A 491 -12.26 -33.15 7.28
C ALA A 491 -12.01 -32.78 8.74
N GLU A 492 -10.88 -33.20 9.31
CA GLU A 492 -10.46 -32.85 10.67
C GLU A 492 -10.37 -31.32 10.88
N ILE A 493 -9.75 -30.60 9.94
CA ILE A 493 -9.66 -29.13 10.02
C ILE A 493 -11.04 -28.47 9.95
N LEU A 494 -11.91 -28.92 9.04
CA LEU A 494 -13.25 -28.33 8.86
C LEU A 494 -14.17 -28.63 10.05
N ILE A 495 -14.12 -29.85 10.59
CA ILE A 495 -14.83 -30.24 11.81
C ILE A 495 -14.31 -29.43 12.99
N GLY A 496 -13.00 -29.31 13.20
CA GLY A 496 -12.43 -28.48 14.25
C GLY A 496 -12.87 -27.01 14.16
N ARG A 497 -12.88 -26.43 12.95
CA ARG A 497 -13.40 -25.08 12.70
C ARG A 497 -14.89 -24.96 13.02
N MET A 498 -15.68 -25.99 12.72
CA MET A 498 -17.10 -26.05 13.08
C MET A 498 -17.28 -26.11 14.59
N GLN A 499 -16.59 -27.01 15.30
CA GLN A 499 -16.66 -27.17 16.76
C GLN A 499 -16.35 -25.86 17.49
N VAL A 500 -15.25 -25.18 17.13
CA VAL A 500 -14.88 -23.88 17.71
C VAL A 500 -15.96 -22.83 17.47
N ARG A 501 -16.56 -22.80 16.27
CA ARG A 501 -17.64 -21.86 15.94
C ARG A 501 -18.88 -22.14 16.77
N TRP A 502 -19.28 -23.40 16.92
CA TRP A 502 -20.45 -23.80 17.71
C TRP A 502 -20.27 -23.46 19.19
N GLN A 503 -19.10 -23.77 19.77
CA GLN A 503 -18.79 -23.40 21.15
C GLN A 503 -18.92 -21.90 21.37
N LYS A 504 -18.34 -21.07 20.48
CA LYS A 504 -18.37 -19.61 20.62
C LYS A 504 -19.73 -18.96 20.37
N SER A 505 -20.53 -19.50 19.46
CA SER A 505 -21.77 -18.86 19.01
C SER A 505 -23.04 -19.41 19.65
N ARG A 506 -22.97 -20.63 20.20
CA ARG A 506 -24.14 -21.36 20.72
C ARG A 506 -23.90 -21.96 22.11
N GLU A 507 -22.68 -21.85 22.65
CA GLU A 507 -22.29 -22.49 23.92
C GLU A 507 -22.53 -24.01 23.93
N LYS A 508 -22.36 -24.65 22.75
CA LYS A 508 -22.50 -26.09 22.58
C LYS A 508 -21.19 -26.70 22.12
N GLU A 509 -20.72 -27.68 22.88
CA GLU A 509 -19.61 -28.55 22.50
C GLU A 509 -20.14 -29.60 21.52
N VAL A 510 -19.54 -29.70 20.35
CA VAL A 510 -19.87 -30.73 19.36
C VAL A 510 -18.71 -31.70 19.29
N ARG A 511 -18.96 -33.00 19.47
CA ARG A 511 -17.95 -34.06 19.29
C ARG A 511 -18.35 -34.94 18.14
N VAL A 512 -17.44 -35.10 17.19
CA VAL A 512 -17.61 -35.97 16.04
C VAL A 512 -16.63 -37.12 16.20
N SER A 513 -17.13 -38.35 16.16
CA SER A 513 -16.30 -39.55 16.25
C SER A 513 -15.24 -39.61 15.13
N HIS A 514 -14.14 -40.32 15.40
CA HIS A 514 -13.09 -40.50 14.41
C HIS A 514 -13.59 -41.33 13.22
N GLU A 515 -14.42 -42.33 13.48
CA GLU A 515 -15.05 -43.20 12.48
C GLU A 515 -15.93 -42.40 11.52
N LEU A 516 -16.77 -41.49 12.05
CA LEU A 516 -17.59 -40.59 11.21
C LEU A 516 -16.71 -39.64 10.40
N THR A 517 -15.63 -39.13 10.99
CA THR A 517 -14.68 -38.24 10.29
C THR A 517 -13.97 -38.97 9.14
N ALA A 518 -13.49 -40.19 9.38
CA ALA A 518 -12.88 -41.05 8.37
C ALA A 518 -13.86 -41.40 7.26
N TRP A 519 -15.09 -41.77 7.61
CA TRP A 519 -16.13 -42.07 6.63
C TRP A 519 -16.46 -40.87 5.74
N LEU A 520 -16.59 -39.66 6.31
CA LEU A 520 -16.80 -38.43 5.52
C LEU A 520 -15.64 -38.16 4.56
N ALA A 521 -14.41 -38.44 4.98
CA ALA A 521 -13.22 -38.29 4.16
C ALA A 521 -13.18 -39.26 2.98
N ASP A 522 -13.45 -40.55 3.23
CA ASP A 522 -13.48 -41.60 2.21
C ASP A 522 -14.60 -41.37 1.20
N GLU A 523 -15.81 -41.06 1.68
CA GLU A 523 -16.95 -40.74 0.81
C GLU A 523 -16.68 -39.46 0.00
N GLY A 524 -16.09 -38.45 0.62
CA GLY A 524 -15.67 -37.24 -0.06
C GLY A 524 -14.62 -37.50 -1.14
N HIS A 525 -13.64 -38.37 -0.87
CA HIS A 525 -12.63 -38.75 -1.84
C HIS A 525 -13.27 -39.47 -3.04
N ARG A 526 -14.11 -40.48 -2.78
CA ARG A 526 -14.85 -41.23 -3.81
C ARG A 526 -15.69 -40.32 -4.70
N LEU A 527 -16.45 -39.41 -4.10
CA LEU A 527 -17.28 -38.46 -4.84
C LEU A 527 -16.42 -37.48 -5.66
N ASN A 528 -15.31 -36.99 -5.11
CA ASN A 528 -14.39 -36.13 -5.83
C ASN A 528 -13.75 -36.84 -7.05
N GLU A 529 -13.38 -38.12 -6.93
CA GLU A 529 -12.93 -38.91 -8.07
C GLU A 529 -14.02 -39.07 -9.13
N SER A 530 -15.27 -39.32 -8.71
CA SER A 530 -16.41 -39.44 -9.62
C SER A 530 -16.71 -38.15 -10.40
N SER A 531 -16.38 -36.98 -9.83
CA SER A 531 -16.47 -35.67 -10.47
C SER A 531 -15.17 -35.25 -11.16
N ASN A 532 -14.26 -36.18 -11.48
CA ASN A 532 -12.96 -35.89 -12.10
C ASN A 532 -12.11 -34.83 -11.36
N GLY A 533 -12.25 -34.70 -10.05
CA GLY A 533 -11.51 -33.76 -9.21
C GLY A 533 -12.05 -32.31 -9.18
N GLU A 534 -13.22 -32.05 -9.76
CA GLU A 534 -13.79 -30.69 -9.85
C GLU A 534 -14.33 -30.15 -8.51
N GLU A 535 -14.66 -31.02 -7.55
CA GLU A 535 -15.17 -30.61 -6.25
C GLU A 535 -14.03 -30.29 -5.25
N GLY A 536 -12.94 -31.06 -5.33
CA GLY A 536 -11.80 -30.98 -4.42
C GLY A 536 -12.23 -31.12 -2.95
N GLY A 537 -11.59 -30.36 -2.05
CA GLY A 537 -11.94 -30.38 -0.62
C GLY A 537 -13.30 -29.73 -0.29
N ARG A 538 -13.96 -29.06 -1.25
CA ARG A 538 -15.27 -28.42 -1.01
C ARG A 538 -16.36 -29.45 -0.75
N ILE A 539 -16.21 -30.66 -1.29
CA ILE A 539 -17.17 -31.74 -1.07
C ILE A 539 -17.25 -32.15 0.40
N ILE A 540 -16.14 -32.09 1.13
CA ILE A 540 -16.13 -32.38 2.57
C ILE A 540 -16.99 -31.38 3.33
N GLN A 541 -16.95 -30.10 2.94
CA GLN A 541 -17.81 -29.09 3.55
C GLN A 541 -19.30 -29.37 3.28
N LYS A 542 -19.62 -29.81 2.05
CA LYS A 542 -20.97 -30.24 1.69
C LYS A 542 -21.42 -31.45 2.53
N LEU A 543 -20.57 -32.47 2.65
CA LEU A 543 -20.85 -33.67 3.44
C LEU A 543 -21.01 -33.36 4.94
N ILE A 544 -20.21 -32.45 5.50
CA ILE A 544 -20.37 -31.98 6.89
C ILE A 544 -21.74 -31.32 7.06
N SER A 545 -22.13 -30.41 6.16
CA SER A 545 -23.46 -29.80 6.24
C SER A 545 -24.57 -30.86 6.11
N GLU A 546 -24.40 -31.83 5.20
CA GLU A 546 -25.40 -32.85 4.92
C GLU A 546 -25.57 -33.89 6.04
N ARG A 547 -24.46 -34.33 6.63
CA ARG A 547 -24.41 -35.49 7.54
C ARG A 547 -24.24 -35.11 9.00
N ILE A 548 -23.83 -33.88 9.28
CA ILE A 548 -23.67 -33.37 10.65
C ILE A 548 -24.68 -32.25 10.90
N GLU A 549 -24.60 -31.14 10.17
CA GLU A 549 -25.41 -29.95 10.51
C GLU A 549 -26.91 -30.18 10.32
N TYR A 550 -27.34 -30.85 9.24
CA TYR A 550 -28.75 -31.17 9.05
C TYR A 550 -29.28 -32.20 10.04
N GLU A 551 -28.47 -33.19 10.42
CA GLU A 551 -28.92 -34.17 11.42
C GLU A 551 -29.05 -33.53 12.80
N ILE A 552 -28.13 -32.62 13.18
CA ILE A 552 -28.32 -31.82 14.40
C ILE A 552 -29.58 -30.97 14.32
N LEU A 553 -29.85 -30.33 13.18
CA LEU A 553 -31.08 -29.53 12.97
C LEU A 553 -32.35 -30.39 13.11
N ARG A 554 -32.34 -31.60 12.54
CA ARG A 554 -33.44 -32.57 12.66
C ARG A 554 -33.68 -32.97 14.11
N CYS A 555 -32.64 -33.34 14.84
CA CYS A 555 -32.75 -33.66 16.26
C CYS A 555 -33.19 -32.46 17.10
N ALA A 556 -32.68 -31.26 16.80
CA ALA A 556 -33.09 -30.04 17.49
C ALA A 556 -34.57 -29.70 17.26
N THR A 557 -35.09 -29.97 16.06
CA THR A 557 -36.51 -29.76 15.73
C THR A 557 -37.40 -30.82 16.37
N ALA A 558 -36.95 -32.08 16.41
CA ALA A 558 -37.70 -33.18 17.04
C ALA A 558 -37.71 -33.08 18.57
N PHE A 559 -36.63 -32.59 19.19
CA PHE A 559 -36.46 -32.52 20.65
C PHE A 559 -36.00 -31.13 21.11
N PRO A 560 -36.85 -30.08 20.95
CA PRO A 560 -36.45 -28.69 21.17
C PRO A 560 -36.04 -28.40 22.62
N GLU A 561 -36.72 -28.98 23.62
CA GLU A 561 -36.36 -28.80 25.02
C GLU A 561 -35.03 -29.46 25.39
N LYS A 562 -34.76 -30.65 24.83
CA LYS A 562 -33.51 -31.39 25.06
C LYS A 562 -32.34 -30.63 24.43
N TYR A 563 -32.51 -30.13 23.21
CA TYR A 563 -31.51 -29.32 22.53
C TYR A 563 -31.26 -27.98 23.24
N ALA A 564 -32.29 -27.33 23.78
CA ALA A 564 -32.12 -26.09 24.53
C ALA A 564 -31.25 -26.27 25.79
N LYS A 565 -31.42 -27.41 26.47
CA LYS A 565 -30.71 -27.72 27.73
C LYS A 565 -29.34 -28.38 27.54
N CYS A 566 -29.08 -29.01 26.39
CA CYS A 566 -27.81 -29.71 26.18
C CYS A 566 -26.63 -28.73 26.07
N SER A 567 -25.51 -29.15 26.64
CA SER A 567 -24.22 -28.48 26.48
C SER A 567 -23.30 -29.25 25.54
N LEU A 568 -23.56 -30.55 25.35
CA LEU A 568 -22.77 -31.46 24.54
C LEU A 568 -23.66 -32.16 23.49
N ILE A 569 -23.16 -32.23 22.26
CA ILE A 569 -23.74 -32.98 21.14
C ILE A 569 -22.68 -33.93 20.60
N GLU A 570 -22.90 -35.23 20.73
CA GLU A 570 -21.99 -36.27 20.25
C GLU A 570 -22.58 -36.94 19.00
N LEU A 571 -21.76 -37.07 17.96
CA LEU A 571 -22.14 -37.69 16.69
C LEU A 571 -21.24 -38.90 16.39
N ALA A 572 -21.88 -40.06 16.22
CA ALA A 572 -21.22 -41.32 15.91
C ALA A 572 -21.75 -41.93 14.61
N LEU A 573 -20.87 -42.58 13.86
CA LEU A 573 -21.27 -43.40 12.71
C LEU A 573 -21.90 -44.69 13.21
N VAL A 574 -23.06 -45.07 12.67
CA VAL A 574 -23.72 -46.33 12.96
C VAL A 574 -24.11 -47.04 11.67
N ASP A 575 -24.12 -48.37 11.69
CA ASP A 575 -24.57 -49.16 10.56
C ASP A 575 -26.10 -49.22 10.53
N GLY A 576 -26.69 -48.69 9.46
CA GLY A 576 -28.12 -48.73 9.19
C GLY A 576 -28.56 -50.02 8.49
N PRO A 577 -29.89 -50.24 8.40
CA PRO A 577 -30.43 -51.43 7.74
C PRO A 577 -30.05 -51.46 6.26
N SER A 578 -29.58 -52.62 5.78
CA SER A 578 -29.13 -52.86 4.39
C SER A 578 -27.74 -52.30 4.02
N GLY A 579 -26.89 -51.99 5.00
CA GLY A 579 -25.49 -51.60 4.75
C GLY A 579 -25.29 -50.11 4.41
N SER A 580 -26.30 -49.28 4.65
CA SER A 580 -26.18 -47.82 4.63
C SER A 580 -25.61 -47.33 5.96
N HIS A 581 -24.64 -46.42 5.97
CA HIS A 581 -24.24 -45.76 7.23
C HIS A 581 -25.20 -44.62 7.59
N ASP A 582 -25.56 -44.54 8.87
CA ASP A 582 -26.39 -43.47 9.46
C ASP A 582 -25.60 -42.75 10.58
N VAL A 583 -26.09 -41.59 11.02
CA VAL A 583 -25.46 -40.78 12.06
C VAL A 583 -26.31 -40.78 13.31
N GLN A 584 -25.80 -41.40 14.39
CA GLN A 584 -26.42 -41.34 15.70
C GLN A 584 -26.01 -40.06 16.41
N ILE A 585 -26.99 -39.36 16.99
CA ILE A 585 -26.78 -38.12 17.77
C ILE A 585 -27.22 -38.31 19.21
N GLU A 586 -26.32 -38.01 20.15
CA GLU A 586 -26.61 -37.93 21.57
C GLU A 586 -26.45 -36.49 22.07
N MET A 587 -27.46 -36.02 22.82
CA MET A 587 -27.48 -34.68 23.41
C MET A 587 -27.50 -34.80 24.94
N SER A 588 -26.51 -34.22 25.61
CA SER A 588 -26.38 -34.23 27.08
C SER A 588 -26.18 -32.84 27.69
#